data_AF-A0A9N9SEY6-F1
#
_entry.id   AF-A0A9N9SEY6-F1
#
_cell.length_a   1.000
_cell.length_b   1.000
_cell.length_c   1.000
_cell.angle_alpha   90.00
_cell.angle_beta   90.00
_cell.angle_gamma   90.00
#
_symmetry.space_group_name_H-M   'P 1'
#
loop_
_entity.id
_entity.type
_entity.pdbx_description
1 polymer ?
#
loop_
_entity_poly.entity_id
_entity_poly.type
_entity_poly.pdbx_seq_one_letter_code
_entity_poly.pdbx_strand_id
1 'polypeptide(L)'
;MYFIHVFLTCLAFALADDQPTIVLPNGKIAGSLSRTIRYQVPFYSYLGIPYAAPPVGNLRFQPPQPVQNWDNIFQATSNSKICYQSQSKLHRPQTEDCLYLNVYTTIPPSENASLPVMVTIYGGSFTHGFASVGTVGPDYFLENDIIVVSFNYRVGPFGFLSTGDGVIHGNMGLKDQLFAIKWVKENIHLFGGDPDKVTIRGQSAGAASVTYHILSPSSAGLFRGAIASSGSAICNWASERPNGREKAYKIAAEMDPSFKKSNSTQDILELLLTIDPKRISETKFVVCLKIFCT
;
A
#
# COMPACT_ATOMS: atom_id res chain seq x y z
N MET A 1 -36.16 -65.47 -7.37
CA MET A 1 -35.78 -64.22 -6.69
C MET A 1 -34.51 -63.71 -7.34
N TYR A 2 -34.61 -62.73 -8.24
CA TYR A 2 -33.45 -62.07 -8.84
C TYR A 2 -33.20 -60.76 -8.09
N PHE A 3 -32.06 -60.67 -7.40
CA PHE A 3 -31.62 -59.41 -6.79
C PHE A 3 -30.85 -58.61 -7.84
N ILE A 4 -31.43 -57.48 -8.26
CA ILE A 4 -30.75 -56.49 -9.10
C ILE A 4 -29.93 -55.60 -8.17
N HIS A 5 -28.60 -55.69 -8.25
CA HIS A 5 -27.71 -54.73 -7.60
C HIS A 5 -27.54 -53.51 -8.51
N VAL A 6 -28.23 -52.43 -8.17
CA VAL A 6 -28.02 -51.12 -8.77
C VAL A 6 -26.78 -50.50 -8.11
N PHE A 7 -25.66 -50.48 -8.83
CA PHE A 7 -24.49 -49.69 -8.45
C PHE A 7 -24.80 -48.22 -8.76
N LEU A 8 -25.05 -47.43 -7.71
CA LEU A 8 -25.17 -45.99 -7.81
C LEU A 8 -23.75 -45.40 -7.88
N THR A 9 -23.25 -45.11 -9.09
CA THR A 9 -22.02 -44.35 -9.27
C THR A 9 -22.30 -42.88 -9.01
N CYS A 10 -21.96 -42.41 -7.80
CA CYS A 10 -21.87 -40.97 -7.53
C CYS A 10 -20.71 -40.37 -8.35
N LEU A 11 -21.03 -39.79 -9.51
CA LEU A 11 -20.15 -38.83 -10.16
C LEU A 11 -20.09 -37.57 -9.29
N ALA A 12 -19.03 -37.45 -8.49
CA ALA A 12 -18.66 -36.18 -7.90
C ALA A 12 -18.18 -35.27 -9.03
N PHE A 13 -19.04 -34.40 -9.53
CA PHE A 13 -18.59 -33.23 -10.27
C PHE A 13 -17.82 -32.35 -9.29
N ALA A 14 -16.49 -32.38 -9.38
CA ALA A 14 -15.69 -31.30 -8.83
C ALA A 14 -16.08 -30.04 -9.60
N LEU A 15 -16.93 -29.20 -9.01
CA LEU A 15 -17.06 -27.83 -9.47
C LEU A 15 -15.66 -27.22 -9.34
N ALA A 16 -15.01 -26.95 -10.47
CA ALA A 16 -13.87 -26.07 -10.47
C ALA A 16 -14.36 -24.76 -9.84
N ASP A 17 -13.86 -24.43 -8.65
CA ASP A 17 -14.07 -23.14 -8.04
C ASP A 17 -13.36 -22.14 -8.97
N ASP A 18 -14.10 -21.58 -9.92
CA ASP A 18 -13.59 -20.69 -10.97
C ASP A 18 -13.32 -19.32 -10.34
N GLN A 19 -12.33 -19.29 -9.44
CA GLN A 19 -11.90 -18.08 -8.77
C GLN A 19 -11.38 -17.11 -9.83
N PRO A 20 -11.80 -15.83 -9.78
CA PRO A 20 -11.41 -14.85 -10.77
C PRO A 20 -9.89 -14.69 -10.74
N THR A 21 -9.22 -15.17 -11.78
CA THR A 21 -7.76 -15.30 -11.82
C THR A 21 -7.17 -14.33 -12.82
N ILE A 22 -6.15 -13.59 -12.40
CA ILE A 22 -5.38 -12.66 -13.22
C ILE A 22 -3.94 -13.16 -13.32
N VAL A 23 -3.36 -13.07 -14.51
CA VAL A 23 -1.94 -13.38 -14.75
C VAL A 23 -1.16 -12.07 -14.76
N LEU A 24 -0.38 -11.82 -13.69
CA LEU A 24 0.56 -10.70 -13.62
C LEU A 24 1.94 -11.12 -14.14
N PRO A 25 2.83 -10.17 -14.50
CA PRO A 25 4.21 -10.48 -14.85
C PRO A 25 4.97 -11.25 -13.75
N ASN A 26 4.64 -11.01 -12.48
CA ASN A 26 5.28 -11.65 -11.32
C ASN A 26 4.68 -13.01 -10.95
N GLY A 27 3.51 -13.36 -11.46
CA GLY A 27 2.81 -14.60 -11.12
C GLY A 27 1.29 -14.46 -11.18
N LYS A 28 0.58 -15.56 -10.90
CA LYS A 28 -0.89 -15.60 -10.94
C LYS A 28 -1.49 -15.16 -9.61
N ILE A 29 -2.61 -14.45 -9.66
CA ILE A 29 -3.41 -14.09 -8.47
C ILE A 29 -4.84 -14.57 -8.65
N ALA A 30 -5.46 -15.03 -7.57
CA ALA A 30 -6.89 -15.36 -7.52
C ALA A 30 -7.59 -14.40 -6.54
N GLY A 31 -8.65 -13.74 -7.02
CA GLY A 31 -9.45 -12.79 -6.26
C GLY A 31 -10.75 -13.39 -5.73
N SER A 32 -11.72 -12.52 -5.44
CA SER A 32 -13.05 -12.91 -4.99
C SER A 32 -14.13 -12.08 -5.68
N LEU A 33 -15.29 -12.70 -5.93
CA LEU A 33 -16.50 -12.01 -6.36
C LEU A 33 -17.21 -11.42 -5.13
N SER A 34 -17.69 -10.18 -5.24
CA SER A 34 -18.39 -9.46 -4.18
C SER A 34 -19.50 -8.58 -4.78
N ARG A 35 -20.27 -7.91 -3.92
CA ARG A 35 -21.37 -7.01 -4.34
C ARG A 35 -21.32 -5.70 -3.57
N THR A 36 -21.62 -4.59 -4.25
CA THR A 36 -21.71 -3.29 -3.60
C THR A 36 -22.88 -3.26 -2.60
N ILE A 37 -22.76 -2.49 -1.52
CA ILE A 37 -23.78 -2.47 -0.47
C ILE A 37 -25.14 -1.95 -0.99
N ARG A 38 -25.15 -0.85 -1.75
CA ARG A 38 -26.39 -0.12 -2.07
C ARG A 38 -27.17 -0.74 -3.23
N TYR A 39 -26.55 -0.89 -4.39
CA TYR A 39 -27.22 -1.44 -5.58
C TYR A 39 -26.88 -2.90 -5.89
N GLN A 40 -26.10 -3.57 -5.03
CA GLN A 40 -25.74 -4.98 -5.18
C GLN A 40 -25.04 -5.29 -6.50
N VAL A 41 -24.31 -4.31 -7.05
CA VAL A 41 -23.54 -4.44 -8.30
C VAL A 41 -22.44 -5.48 -8.09
N PRO A 42 -22.37 -6.55 -8.88
CA PRO A 42 -21.30 -7.54 -8.77
C PRO A 42 -19.96 -6.92 -9.18
N PHE A 43 -18.91 -7.23 -8.42
CA PHE A 43 -17.56 -6.79 -8.72
C PHE A 43 -16.52 -7.82 -8.27
N TYR A 44 -15.36 -7.77 -8.92
CA TYR A 44 -14.18 -8.56 -8.60
C TYR A 44 -13.26 -7.76 -7.68
N SER A 45 -12.76 -8.42 -6.64
CA SER A 45 -11.80 -7.87 -5.68
C SER A 45 -10.53 -8.70 -5.65
N TYR A 46 -9.40 -8.01 -5.74
CA TYR A 46 -8.07 -8.59 -5.59
C TYR A 46 -7.36 -7.83 -4.48
N LEU A 47 -7.29 -8.43 -3.31
CA LEU A 47 -6.85 -7.80 -2.07
C LEU A 47 -5.46 -8.31 -1.69
N GLY A 48 -4.62 -7.41 -1.20
CA GLY A 48 -3.32 -7.81 -0.66
C GLY A 48 -2.30 -8.21 -1.72
N ILE A 49 -2.37 -7.65 -2.93
CA ILE A 49 -1.36 -7.90 -3.98
C ILE A 49 -0.06 -7.20 -3.57
N PRO A 50 1.09 -7.90 -3.48
CA PRO A 50 2.36 -7.25 -3.18
C PRO A 50 2.79 -6.38 -4.37
N TYR A 51 3.07 -5.10 -4.12
CA TYR A 51 3.60 -4.19 -5.15
C TYR A 51 5.08 -3.85 -4.95
N ALA A 52 5.63 -4.17 -3.78
CA ALA A 52 7.05 -4.05 -3.44
C ALA A 52 7.48 -5.20 -2.53
N ALA A 53 8.76 -5.54 -2.54
CA ALA A 53 9.34 -6.48 -1.60
C ALA A 53 9.13 -6.02 -0.15
N PRO A 54 8.96 -6.94 0.81
CA PRO A 54 8.79 -6.60 2.21
C PRO A 54 9.96 -5.75 2.73
N PRO A 55 9.74 -4.55 3.29
CA PRO A 55 10.80 -3.64 3.75
C PRO A 55 11.33 -4.05 5.14
N VAL A 56 11.74 -5.32 5.28
CA VAL A 56 12.20 -5.94 6.52
C VAL A 56 13.73 -6.06 6.56
N GLY A 57 14.28 -6.21 7.77
CA GLY A 57 15.74 -6.37 7.96
C GLY A 57 16.49 -5.20 7.34
N ASN A 58 17.48 -5.49 6.47
CA ASN A 58 18.29 -4.46 5.81
C ASN A 58 17.49 -3.56 4.83
N LEU A 59 16.26 -3.93 4.46
CA LEU A 59 15.37 -3.08 3.67
C LEU A 59 14.56 -2.10 4.52
N ARG A 60 14.61 -2.22 5.85
CA ARG A 60 14.03 -1.23 6.76
C ARG A 60 14.71 0.12 6.50
N PHE A 61 13.89 1.16 6.35
CA PHE A 61 14.29 2.53 5.96
C PHE A 61 14.92 2.68 4.56
N GLN A 62 14.98 1.63 3.74
CA GLN A 62 15.46 1.71 2.36
C GLN A 62 14.31 1.96 1.37
N PRO A 63 14.60 2.51 0.17
CA PRO A 63 13.60 2.61 -0.91
C PRO A 63 12.95 1.25 -1.21
N PRO A 64 11.66 1.22 -1.58
CA PRO A 64 10.99 -0.02 -1.95
C PRO A 64 11.70 -0.69 -3.13
N GLN A 65 11.72 -2.03 -3.12
CA GLN A 65 12.37 -2.85 -4.15
C GLN A 65 11.31 -3.68 -4.89
N PRO A 66 11.58 -4.12 -6.13
CA PRO A 66 10.66 -4.99 -6.88
C PRO A 66 10.33 -6.28 -6.12
N VAL A 67 9.11 -6.78 -6.31
CA VAL A 67 8.65 -8.06 -5.76
C VAL A 67 9.33 -9.21 -6.50
N GLN A 68 9.65 -10.29 -5.78
CA GLN A 68 10.11 -11.54 -6.40
C GLN A 68 8.93 -12.27 -7.05
N ASN A 69 9.20 -12.95 -8.16
CA ASN A 69 8.19 -13.76 -8.82
C ASN A 69 7.73 -14.92 -7.91
N TRP A 70 6.50 -15.37 -8.10
CA TRP A 70 5.92 -16.49 -7.38
C TRP A 70 5.31 -17.51 -8.33
N ASP A 71 5.52 -18.80 -8.05
CA ASP A 71 5.09 -19.88 -8.93
C ASP A 71 3.62 -20.29 -8.68
N ASN A 72 3.22 -20.34 -7.41
CA ASN A 72 1.89 -20.76 -7.00
C ASN A 72 0.88 -19.62 -7.12
N ILE A 73 -0.40 -19.92 -7.40
CA ILE A 73 -1.45 -18.90 -7.43
C ILE A 73 -1.54 -18.20 -6.07
N PHE A 74 -1.27 -16.89 -6.05
CA PHE A 74 -1.37 -16.08 -4.85
C PHE A 74 -2.84 -15.75 -4.55
N GLN A 75 -3.29 -16.08 -3.34
CA GLN A 75 -4.66 -15.87 -2.90
C GLN A 75 -4.87 -14.41 -2.48
N ALA A 76 -5.27 -13.57 -3.43
CA ALA A 76 -5.53 -12.15 -3.27
C ALA A 76 -6.96 -11.90 -2.75
N THR A 77 -7.33 -12.55 -1.64
CA THR A 77 -8.69 -12.54 -1.10
C THR A 77 -8.81 -11.77 0.22
N SER A 78 -7.67 -11.35 0.81
CA SER A 78 -7.68 -10.55 2.03
C SER A 78 -6.47 -9.60 2.13
N ASN A 79 -6.69 -8.44 2.74
CA ASN A 79 -5.63 -7.52 3.16
C ASN A 79 -5.81 -7.18 4.65
N SER A 80 -5.24 -8.03 5.50
CA SER A 80 -5.41 -7.97 6.96
C SER A 80 -4.26 -7.26 7.66
N LYS A 81 -3.06 -7.29 7.05
CA LYS A 81 -1.81 -6.71 7.56
C LYS A 81 -1.79 -5.20 7.31
N ILE A 82 -1.48 -4.42 8.35
CA ILE A 82 -1.27 -2.97 8.22
C ILE A 82 0.16 -2.61 8.62
N CYS A 83 0.66 -1.48 8.11
CA CYS A 83 1.97 -1.00 8.51
C CYS A 83 2.02 -0.68 10.01
N TYR A 84 3.16 -0.91 10.65
CA TYR A 84 3.44 -0.42 11.99
C TYR A 84 3.16 1.09 12.09
N GLN A 85 2.36 1.46 13.09
CA GLN A 85 1.86 2.82 13.26
C GLN A 85 1.61 3.16 14.73
N SER A 86 1.85 4.43 15.09
CA SER A 86 1.56 4.96 16.42
C SER A 86 0.04 5.05 16.61
N GLN A 87 -0.49 4.58 17.73
CA GLN A 87 -1.92 4.66 18.10
C GLN A 87 -2.88 3.69 17.38
N SER A 88 -2.50 2.42 17.25
CA SER A 88 -3.47 1.40 16.84
C SER A 88 -4.46 1.07 17.97
N LYS A 89 -5.48 1.92 18.19
CA LYS A 89 -6.70 1.48 18.90
C LYS A 89 -7.46 0.40 18.12
N LEU A 90 -7.06 0.19 16.86
CA LEU A 90 -7.55 -0.84 15.97
C LEU A 90 -6.87 -2.17 16.32
N HIS A 91 -7.67 -3.21 16.56
CA HIS A 91 -7.18 -4.56 16.80
C HIS A 91 -6.82 -5.24 15.46
N ARG A 92 -5.85 -4.67 14.73
CA ARG A 92 -5.35 -5.24 13.47
C ARG A 92 -3.87 -5.66 13.61
N PRO A 93 -3.47 -6.80 13.02
CA PRO A 93 -2.07 -7.20 12.98
C PRO A 93 -1.21 -6.16 12.25
N GLN A 94 -0.24 -5.60 12.97
CA GLN A 94 0.76 -4.68 12.44
C GLN A 94 2.03 -5.45 12.03
N THR A 95 2.65 -5.02 10.94
CA THR A 95 3.87 -5.64 10.41
C THR A 95 4.64 -4.64 9.54
N GLU A 96 5.94 -4.88 9.37
CA GLU A 96 6.77 -4.16 8.38
C GLU A 96 6.48 -4.64 6.96
N ASP A 97 6.15 -5.92 6.81
CA ASP A 97 5.65 -6.52 5.57
C ASP A 97 4.22 -6.03 5.32
N CYS A 98 4.10 -4.80 4.81
CA CYS A 98 2.81 -4.12 4.65
C CYS A 98 2.60 -3.48 3.27
N LEU A 99 3.53 -3.61 2.32
CA LEU A 99 3.50 -2.94 1.00
C LEU A 99 2.60 -3.70 0.00
N TYR A 100 1.30 -3.66 0.28
CA TYR A 100 0.27 -4.33 -0.49
C TYR A 100 -0.76 -3.35 -1.05
N LEU A 101 -1.34 -3.70 -2.20
CA LEU A 101 -2.43 -2.98 -2.83
C LEU A 101 -3.66 -3.86 -3.04
N ASN A 102 -4.79 -3.20 -3.28
CA ASN A 102 -6.07 -3.80 -3.58
C ASN A 102 -6.59 -3.21 -4.89
N VAL A 103 -7.09 -4.07 -5.79
CA VAL A 103 -7.76 -3.68 -7.03
C VAL A 103 -9.21 -4.14 -6.99
N TYR A 104 -10.13 -3.26 -7.38
CA TYR A 104 -11.55 -3.55 -7.49
C TYR A 104 -12.06 -3.14 -8.87
N THR A 105 -12.76 -4.05 -9.55
CA THR A 105 -13.23 -3.85 -10.93
C THR A 105 -14.54 -4.59 -11.15
N THR A 106 -15.44 -4.04 -11.96
CA THR A 106 -16.64 -4.74 -12.43
C THR A 106 -16.38 -5.62 -13.65
N ILE A 107 -15.16 -5.56 -14.20
CA ILE A 107 -14.77 -6.26 -15.43
C ILE A 107 -14.28 -7.68 -15.11
N PRO A 108 -14.86 -8.72 -15.73
CA PRO A 108 -14.37 -10.10 -15.63
C PRO A 108 -12.94 -10.27 -16.16
N PRO A 109 -12.12 -11.19 -15.61
CA PRO A 109 -10.74 -11.44 -16.06
C PRO A 109 -10.56 -11.72 -17.55
N SER A 110 -11.58 -12.31 -18.19
CA SER A 110 -11.56 -12.69 -19.60
C SER A 110 -12.04 -11.59 -20.55
N GLU A 111 -12.47 -10.44 -20.02
CA GLU A 111 -13.04 -9.34 -20.79
C GLU A 111 -12.06 -8.17 -20.91
N ASN A 112 -12.00 -7.61 -22.12
CA ASN A 112 -11.23 -6.40 -22.38
C ASN A 112 -12.11 -5.18 -22.13
N ALA A 113 -11.60 -4.24 -21.35
CA ALA A 113 -12.22 -2.93 -21.12
C ALA A 113 -11.13 -1.85 -21.04
N SER A 114 -11.56 -0.58 -21.06
CA SER A 114 -10.69 0.60 -21.00
C SER A 114 -11.28 1.63 -20.03
N LEU A 115 -11.47 1.19 -18.78
CA LEU A 115 -12.11 1.99 -17.74
C LEU A 115 -11.15 3.01 -17.12
N PRO A 116 -11.63 4.20 -16.73
CA PRO A 116 -10.89 5.11 -15.86
C PRO A 116 -10.47 4.44 -14.55
N VAL A 117 -9.29 4.79 -14.05
CA VAL A 117 -8.70 4.19 -12.86
C VAL A 117 -8.56 5.24 -11.77
N MET A 118 -9.09 4.97 -10.58
CA MET A 118 -9.02 5.82 -9.42
C MET A 118 -8.10 5.21 -8.36
N VAL A 119 -6.92 5.81 -8.17
CA VAL A 119 -5.92 5.36 -7.20
C VAL A 119 -6.05 6.17 -5.91
N THR A 120 -6.40 5.51 -4.81
CA THR A 120 -6.68 6.15 -3.53
C THR A 120 -5.52 6.04 -2.55
N ILE A 121 -5.01 7.21 -2.12
CA ILE A 121 -3.98 7.37 -1.08
C ILE A 121 -4.68 7.79 0.22
N TYR A 122 -4.64 6.94 1.25
CA TYR A 122 -5.29 7.22 2.53
C TYR A 122 -4.54 8.30 3.33
N GLY A 123 -5.28 9.01 4.20
CA GLY A 123 -4.78 10.03 5.11
C GLY A 123 -4.16 9.48 6.40
N GLY A 124 -4.30 10.18 7.52
CA GLY A 124 -3.78 9.72 8.82
C GLY A 124 -2.42 10.30 9.19
N SER A 125 -2.22 11.58 8.87
CA SER A 125 -1.09 12.40 9.33
C SER A 125 0.30 11.84 9.01
N PHE A 126 0.39 10.90 8.05
CA PHE A 126 1.59 10.12 7.76
C PHE A 126 2.10 9.25 8.94
N THR A 127 1.32 9.07 9.99
CA THR A 127 1.68 8.28 11.18
C THR A 127 0.83 7.04 11.37
N HIS A 128 -0.36 6.99 10.76
CA HIS A 128 -1.32 5.90 10.86
C HIS A 128 -2.22 5.82 9.62
N GLY A 129 -3.12 4.84 9.58
CA GLY A 129 -4.03 4.58 8.45
C GLY A 129 -3.68 3.29 7.70
N PHE A 130 -4.59 2.85 6.83
CA PHE A 130 -4.47 1.62 6.06
C PHE A 130 -5.51 1.57 4.94
N ALA A 131 -5.20 0.86 3.86
CA ALA A 131 -6.07 0.64 2.72
C ALA A 131 -6.99 -0.57 2.94
N SER A 132 -8.12 -0.35 3.63
CA SER A 132 -9.19 -1.35 3.76
C SER A 132 -10.49 -0.87 3.15
N VAL A 133 -11.39 -1.81 2.83
CA VAL A 133 -12.76 -1.54 2.40
C VAL A 133 -13.48 -0.62 3.39
N GLY A 134 -13.29 -0.79 4.70
CA GLY A 134 -13.92 0.05 5.72
C GLY A 134 -13.39 1.50 5.80
N THR A 135 -12.23 1.78 5.20
CA THR A 135 -11.56 3.10 5.28
C THR A 135 -11.56 3.84 3.95
N VAL A 136 -11.40 3.10 2.84
CA VAL A 136 -11.30 3.62 1.47
C VAL A 136 -12.06 2.70 0.48
N GLY A 137 -13.21 2.19 0.91
CA GLY A 137 -13.98 1.19 0.18
C GLY A 137 -14.45 1.58 -1.21
N PRO A 138 -14.67 0.59 -2.08
CA PRO A 138 -14.92 0.83 -3.50
C PRO A 138 -16.42 0.95 -3.82
N ASP A 139 -17.33 0.61 -2.90
CA ASP A 139 -18.75 0.39 -3.15
C ASP A 139 -19.43 1.47 -4.00
N TYR A 140 -19.39 2.72 -3.54
CA TYR A 140 -20.05 3.82 -4.25
C TYR A 140 -19.38 4.17 -5.59
N PHE A 141 -18.09 3.84 -5.74
CA PHE A 141 -17.34 4.09 -6.95
C PHE A 141 -17.64 3.04 -8.01
N LEU A 142 -17.69 1.75 -7.62
CA LEU A 142 -18.00 0.63 -8.52
C LEU A 142 -19.45 0.59 -9.02
N GLU A 143 -20.32 1.42 -8.46
CA GLU A 143 -21.65 1.71 -9.03
C GLU A 143 -21.57 2.63 -10.26
N ASN A 144 -20.35 2.97 -10.68
CA ASN A 144 -20.01 3.64 -11.94
C ASN A 144 -18.91 2.81 -12.64
N ASP A 145 -18.72 3.05 -13.94
CA ASP A 145 -17.73 2.33 -14.77
C ASP A 145 -16.29 2.81 -14.50
N ILE A 146 -15.77 2.52 -13.30
CA ILE A 146 -14.41 2.88 -12.87
C ILE A 146 -13.75 1.75 -12.10
N ILE A 147 -12.43 1.65 -12.23
CA ILE A 147 -11.60 0.77 -11.41
C ILE A 147 -11.08 1.53 -10.20
N VAL A 148 -11.16 0.90 -9.03
CA VAL A 148 -10.62 1.48 -7.79
C VAL A 148 -9.37 0.72 -7.38
N VAL A 149 -8.29 1.46 -7.12
CA VAL A 149 -7.07 0.92 -6.52
C VAL A 149 -6.85 1.61 -5.18
N SER A 150 -6.42 0.86 -4.17
CA SER A 150 -6.00 1.40 -2.86
C SER A 150 -4.77 0.65 -2.39
N PHE A 151 -3.89 1.26 -1.62
CA PHE A 151 -2.66 0.59 -1.19
C PHE A 151 -2.15 1.12 0.15
N ASN A 152 -1.40 0.27 0.85
CA ASN A 152 -0.67 0.59 2.07
C ASN A 152 0.69 1.24 1.72
N TYR A 153 1.15 2.20 2.51
CA TYR A 153 2.50 2.76 2.42
C TYR A 153 3.11 2.91 3.82
N ARG A 154 4.45 2.87 3.97
CA ARG A 154 5.08 3.02 5.28
C ARG A 154 4.72 4.37 5.90
N VAL A 155 4.35 4.34 7.17
CA VAL A 155 4.00 5.51 7.99
C VAL A 155 4.96 5.64 9.18
N GLY A 156 4.86 6.75 9.91
CA GLY A 156 5.63 7.00 11.12
C GLY A 156 7.15 7.01 10.85
N PRO A 157 7.97 6.54 11.81
CA PRO A 157 9.42 6.46 11.63
C PRO A 157 9.83 5.64 10.41
N PHE A 158 9.13 4.53 10.12
CA PHE A 158 9.45 3.64 9.00
C PHE A 158 9.31 4.33 7.64
N GLY A 159 8.35 5.25 7.51
CA GLY A 159 8.11 5.98 6.28
C GLY A 159 8.88 7.30 6.16
N PHE A 160 9.20 7.95 7.28
CA PHE A 160 9.54 9.38 7.28
C PHE A 160 10.69 9.79 8.20
N LEU A 161 11.40 8.83 8.82
CA LEU A 161 12.64 9.14 9.55
C LEU A 161 13.72 9.61 8.56
N SER A 162 14.50 10.62 8.94
CA SER A 162 15.65 11.08 8.16
C SER A 162 16.79 11.55 9.06
N THR A 163 18.03 11.20 8.72
CA THR A 163 19.24 11.70 9.40
C THR A 163 19.79 12.99 8.79
N GLY A 164 19.26 13.41 7.64
CA GLY A 164 19.63 14.65 6.94
C GLY A 164 20.93 14.59 6.13
N ASP A 165 21.74 13.55 6.26
CA ASP A 165 23.02 13.31 5.55
C ASP A 165 22.96 12.16 4.54
N GLY A 166 21.80 11.53 4.35
CA GLY A 166 21.62 10.42 3.42
C GLY A 166 21.83 9.03 4.02
N VAL A 167 22.26 8.89 5.28
CA VAL A 167 22.29 7.56 5.93
C VAL A 167 20.88 6.97 6.03
N ILE A 168 19.94 7.76 6.57
CA ILE A 168 18.51 7.52 6.43
C ILE A 168 17.93 8.66 5.61
N HIS A 169 17.63 8.39 4.34
CA HIS A 169 17.21 9.42 3.38
C HIS A 169 15.86 10.08 3.74
N GLY A 170 14.93 9.32 4.33
CA GLY A 170 13.54 9.75 4.55
C GLY A 170 12.66 9.67 3.30
N ASN A 171 11.40 10.11 3.45
CA ASN A 171 10.36 10.03 2.43
C ASN A 171 10.11 8.61 1.87
N MET A 172 10.43 7.56 2.62
CA MET A 172 10.19 6.18 2.21
C MET A 172 8.70 5.92 1.96
N GLY A 173 7.80 6.49 2.76
CA GLY A 173 6.36 6.41 2.51
C GLY A 173 5.92 7.05 1.18
N LEU A 174 6.55 8.14 0.73
CA LEU A 174 6.28 8.73 -0.59
C LEU A 174 6.90 7.90 -1.73
N LYS A 175 8.06 7.28 -1.48
CA LYS A 175 8.68 6.35 -2.45
C LYS A 175 7.85 5.07 -2.61
N ASP A 176 7.23 4.58 -1.53
CA ASP A 176 6.28 3.47 -1.56
C ASP A 176 5.06 3.82 -2.42
N GLN A 177 4.49 5.03 -2.22
CA GLN A 177 3.38 5.54 -3.04
C GLN A 177 3.75 5.64 -4.52
N LEU A 178 4.95 6.15 -4.84
CA LEU A 178 5.45 6.19 -6.21
C LEU A 178 5.53 4.78 -6.82
N PHE A 179 6.02 3.80 -6.05
CA PHE A 179 6.13 2.41 -6.48
C PHE A 179 4.76 1.80 -6.78
N ALA A 180 3.77 2.02 -5.91
CA ALA A 180 2.40 1.57 -6.14
C ALA A 180 1.77 2.22 -7.38
N ILE A 181 1.98 3.53 -7.59
CA ILE A 181 1.46 4.23 -8.78
C ILE A 181 2.11 3.70 -10.07
N LYS A 182 3.42 3.39 -10.05
CA LYS A 182 4.09 2.74 -11.18
C LYS A 182 3.52 1.35 -11.45
N TRP A 183 3.31 0.55 -10.40
CA TRP A 183 2.66 -0.75 -10.53
C TRP A 183 1.29 -0.63 -11.20
N VAL A 184 0.48 0.37 -10.82
CA VAL A 184 -0.82 0.63 -11.47
C VAL A 184 -0.63 0.95 -12.94
N LYS A 185 0.28 1.86 -13.30
CA LYS A 185 0.55 2.24 -14.69
C LYS A 185 0.93 1.01 -15.54
N GLU A 186 1.71 0.10 -14.98
CA GLU A 186 2.21 -1.09 -15.68
C GLU A 186 1.19 -2.22 -15.78
N ASN A 187 0.30 -2.39 -14.78
CA ASN A 187 -0.49 -3.62 -14.64
C ASN A 187 -2.00 -3.43 -14.77
N ILE A 188 -2.54 -2.20 -14.65
CA ILE A 188 -3.99 -2.02 -14.49
C ILE A 188 -4.82 -2.43 -15.73
N HIS A 189 -4.20 -2.47 -16.91
CA HIS A 189 -4.82 -2.98 -18.13
C HIS A 189 -5.25 -4.45 -18.02
N LEU A 190 -4.55 -5.25 -17.21
CA LEU A 190 -4.91 -6.64 -16.93
C LEU A 190 -6.22 -6.77 -16.15
N PHE A 191 -6.69 -5.68 -15.53
CA PHE A 191 -7.93 -5.62 -14.75
C PHE A 191 -9.07 -4.89 -15.50
N GLY A 192 -8.88 -4.57 -16.79
CA GLY A 192 -9.80 -3.78 -17.61
C GLY A 192 -9.62 -2.26 -17.52
N GLY A 193 -8.52 -1.80 -16.92
CA GLY A 193 -8.23 -0.38 -16.70
C GLY A 193 -7.43 0.26 -17.82
N ASP A 194 -7.63 1.54 -18.05
CA ASP A 194 -6.83 2.31 -18.98
C ASP A 194 -5.66 3.00 -18.23
N PRO A 195 -4.39 2.62 -18.49
CA PRO A 195 -3.23 3.21 -17.82
C PRO A 195 -3.03 4.70 -18.16
N ASP A 196 -3.66 5.21 -19.21
CA ASP A 196 -3.67 6.64 -19.58
C ASP A 196 -4.88 7.40 -19.01
N LYS A 197 -5.77 6.71 -18.28
CA LYS A 197 -6.91 7.29 -17.54
C LYS A 197 -6.77 7.17 -16.02
N VAL A 198 -5.55 7.15 -15.51
CA VAL A 198 -5.27 7.09 -14.06
C VAL A 198 -5.48 8.47 -13.40
N THR A 199 -6.32 8.50 -12.36
CA THR A 199 -6.53 9.64 -11.46
C THR A 199 -6.12 9.26 -10.04
N ILE A 200 -5.17 10.00 -9.46
CA ILE A 200 -4.83 9.84 -8.04
C ILE A 200 -5.75 10.68 -7.17
N ARG A 201 -6.18 10.15 -6.02
CA ARG A 201 -6.98 10.89 -5.04
C ARG A 201 -6.50 10.65 -3.62
N GLY A 202 -6.69 11.63 -2.76
CA GLY A 202 -6.38 11.48 -1.35
C GLY A 202 -7.08 12.53 -0.48
N GLN A 203 -7.17 12.23 0.81
CA GLN A 203 -7.74 13.10 1.83
C GLN A 203 -6.71 13.36 2.93
N SER A 204 -6.66 14.59 3.47
CA SER A 204 -5.71 14.97 4.53
C SER A 204 -4.26 14.67 4.12
N ALA A 205 -3.52 13.85 4.87
CA ALA A 205 -2.16 13.43 4.49
C ALA A 205 -2.10 12.78 3.11
N GLY A 206 -3.14 12.05 2.70
CA GLY A 206 -3.26 11.52 1.34
C GLY A 206 -3.40 12.62 0.28
N ALA A 207 -4.09 13.72 0.61
CA ALA A 207 -4.18 14.89 -0.28
C ALA A 207 -2.83 15.62 -0.40
N ALA A 208 -2.09 15.73 0.71
CA ALA A 208 -0.71 16.22 0.67
C ALA A 208 0.18 15.32 -0.20
N SER A 209 0.08 13.99 -0.06
CA SER A 209 0.71 13.02 -0.95
C SER A 209 0.36 13.21 -2.42
N VAL A 210 -0.91 13.42 -2.76
CA VAL A 210 -1.34 13.73 -4.13
C VAL A 210 -0.59 14.96 -4.66
N THR A 211 -0.53 16.04 -3.88
CA THR A 211 0.22 17.24 -4.29
C THR A 211 1.73 17.03 -4.34
N TYR A 212 2.30 16.14 -3.51
CA TYR A 212 3.70 15.74 -3.63
C TYR A 212 3.98 15.03 -4.96
N HIS A 213 3.07 14.17 -5.41
CA HIS A 213 3.19 13.50 -6.70
C HIS A 213 2.96 14.44 -7.89
N ILE A 214 2.14 15.48 -7.74
CA ILE A 214 2.03 16.54 -8.76
C ILE A 214 3.37 17.28 -8.91
N LEU A 215 4.05 17.57 -7.79
CA LEU A 215 5.29 18.34 -7.78
C LEU A 215 6.53 17.51 -8.17
N SER A 216 6.51 16.20 -7.93
CA SER A 216 7.68 15.33 -8.11
C SER A 216 7.92 14.99 -9.58
N PRO A 217 9.10 15.30 -10.16
CA PRO A 217 9.46 14.88 -11.52
C PRO A 217 9.41 13.36 -11.72
N SER A 218 9.71 12.60 -10.65
CA SER A 218 9.67 11.13 -10.67
C SER A 218 8.27 10.55 -10.87
N SER A 219 7.23 11.35 -10.70
CA SER A 219 5.83 10.98 -10.89
C SER A 219 5.24 11.46 -12.23
N ALA A 220 6.00 12.20 -13.03
CA ALA A 220 5.54 12.73 -14.30
C ALA A 220 5.10 11.60 -15.26
N GLY A 221 3.93 11.77 -15.89
CA GLY A 221 3.37 10.82 -16.86
C GLY A 221 2.70 9.58 -16.26
N LEU A 222 2.71 9.40 -14.93
CA LEU A 222 2.11 8.22 -14.29
C LEU A 222 0.59 8.33 -14.07
N PHE A 223 0.03 9.54 -14.05
CA PHE A 223 -1.39 9.80 -13.90
C PHE A 223 -1.79 11.05 -14.70
N ARG A 224 -3.07 11.14 -15.09
CA ARG A 224 -3.64 12.27 -15.84
C ARG A 224 -4.37 13.27 -14.97
N GLY A 225 -4.89 12.83 -13.83
CA GLY A 225 -5.80 13.58 -12.97
C GLY A 225 -5.43 13.45 -11.50
N ALA A 226 -5.78 14.46 -10.71
CA ALA A 226 -5.48 14.50 -9.29
C ALA A 226 -6.61 15.15 -8.49
N ILE A 227 -6.99 14.53 -7.37
CA ILE A 227 -8.00 15.05 -6.44
C ILE A 227 -7.37 15.13 -5.03
N ALA A 228 -7.13 16.36 -4.56
CA ALA A 228 -6.57 16.63 -3.24
C ALA A 228 -7.65 17.22 -2.31
N SER A 229 -8.20 16.41 -1.42
CA SER A 229 -9.27 16.84 -0.50
C SER A 229 -8.73 17.20 0.88
N SER A 230 -8.87 18.45 1.28
CA SER A 230 -8.51 18.95 2.63
C SER A 230 -7.04 18.70 3.03
N GLY A 231 -6.11 18.90 2.09
CA GLY A 231 -4.67 18.86 2.36
C GLY A 231 -3.83 19.21 1.13
N SER A 232 -2.59 19.63 1.36
CA SER A 232 -1.60 19.94 0.31
C SER A 232 -0.18 19.87 0.87
N ALA A 233 0.84 19.79 0.00
CA ALA A 233 2.25 19.75 0.36
C ALA A 233 2.72 21.02 1.08
N ILE A 234 2.02 22.15 0.92
CA ILE A 234 2.31 23.42 1.57
C ILE A 234 1.61 23.59 2.92
N CYS A 235 0.79 22.62 3.35
CA CYS A 235 0.24 22.65 4.70
C CYS A 235 1.38 22.59 5.74
N ASN A 236 1.25 23.34 6.84
CA ASN A 236 2.25 23.41 7.90
C ASN A 236 2.57 22.06 8.58
N TRP A 237 1.61 21.12 8.57
CA TRP A 237 1.78 19.76 9.07
C TRP A 237 2.32 18.79 8.00
N ALA A 238 2.28 19.19 6.73
CA ALA A 238 2.70 18.39 5.59
C ALA A 238 4.08 18.76 5.06
N SER A 239 4.68 19.85 5.51
CA SER A 239 5.98 20.36 5.03
C SER A 239 7.13 20.00 5.98
N GLU A 240 8.37 20.18 5.51
CA GLU A 240 9.57 19.88 6.29
C GLU A 240 9.58 20.67 7.60
N ARG A 241 9.54 19.94 8.71
CA ARG A 241 9.93 20.51 9.99
C ARG A 241 11.44 20.42 10.11
N PRO A 242 12.14 21.51 10.47
CA PRO A 242 13.56 21.45 10.73
C PRO A 242 13.87 20.37 11.78
N ASN A 243 15.13 19.91 11.80
CA ASN A 243 15.68 19.00 12.80
C ASN A 243 15.32 17.51 12.65
N GLY A 244 15.17 17.00 11.42
CA GLY A 244 15.03 15.55 11.18
C GLY A 244 16.11 14.71 11.88
N ARG A 245 17.38 15.17 11.79
CA ARG A 245 18.52 14.56 12.49
C ARG A 245 18.32 14.52 14.00
N GLU A 246 17.88 15.62 14.62
CA GLU A 246 17.67 15.67 16.08
C GLU A 246 16.58 14.69 16.52
N LYS A 247 15.52 14.54 15.71
CA LYS A 247 14.46 13.54 15.96
C LYS A 247 15.01 12.11 15.84
N ALA A 248 15.89 11.85 14.88
CA ALA A 248 16.54 10.54 14.75
C ALA A 248 17.37 10.19 15.99
N TYR A 249 18.15 11.14 16.52
CA TYR A 249 18.86 10.94 17.79
C TYR A 249 17.91 10.72 18.98
N LYS A 250 16.76 11.41 19.02
CA LYS A 250 15.76 11.20 20.09
C LYS A 250 15.20 9.77 20.06
N ILE A 251 14.83 9.28 18.88
CA ILE A 251 14.36 7.89 18.73
C ILE A 251 15.46 6.90 19.13
N ALA A 252 16.70 7.10 18.68
CA ALA A 252 17.83 6.25 19.05
C ALA A 252 18.03 6.22 20.57
N ALA A 253 18.01 7.38 21.24
CA ALA A 253 18.14 7.48 22.69
C ALA A 253 16.96 6.88 23.47
N GLU A 254 15.75 6.88 22.90
CA GLU A 254 14.60 6.15 23.47
C GLU A 254 14.77 4.63 23.36
N MET A 255 15.43 4.14 22.31
CA MET A 255 15.68 2.70 22.12
C MET A 255 16.86 2.21 22.97
N ASP A 256 17.90 3.02 23.08
CA ASP A 256 19.11 2.80 23.88
C ASP A 256 19.53 4.11 24.61
N PRO A 257 19.34 4.21 25.94
CA PRO A 257 19.71 5.38 26.74
C PRO A 257 21.21 5.75 26.71
N SER A 258 22.07 4.80 26.30
CA SER A 258 23.51 5.06 26.13
C SER A 258 23.81 5.88 24.88
N PHE A 259 22.90 5.90 23.89
CA PHE A 259 23.09 6.61 22.63
C PHE A 259 23.19 8.12 22.84
N LYS A 260 24.32 8.72 22.42
CA LYS A 260 24.61 10.16 22.59
C LYS A 260 24.74 10.86 21.24
N LYS A 261 24.74 12.19 21.25
CA LYS A 261 25.00 13.01 20.05
C LYS A 261 26.42 12.84 19.48
N SER A 262 27.34 12.26 20.24
CA SER A 262 28.69 11.90 19.76
C SER A 262 28.70 10.66 18.87
N ASN A 263 27.66 9.83 18.91
CA ASN A 263 27.49 8.71 17.99
C ASN A 263 27.24 9.21 16.57
N SER A 264 27.66 8.42 15.59
CA SER A 264 27.46 8.75 14.18
C SER A 264 25.99 8.56 13.78
N THR A 265 25.56 9.14 12.66
CA THR A 265 24.24 8.85 12.09
C THR A 265 24.15 7.45 11.51
N GLN A 266 25.29 6.81 11.19
CA GLN A 266 25.38 5.39 10.83
C GLN A 266 25.06 4.50 12.04
N ASP A 267 25.55 4.85 13.23
CA ASP A 267 25.21 4.14 14.48
C ASP A 267 23.70 4.17 14.75
N ILE A 268 23.00 5.25 14.34
CA ILE A 268 21.53 5.33 14.45
C ILE A 268 20.88 4.25 13.59
N LEU A 269 21.29 4.14 12.33
CA LEU A 269 20.74 3.14 11.42
C LEU A 269 21.01 1.73 11.94
N GLU A 270 22.26 1.44 12.31
CA GLU A 270 22.66 0.13 12.83
C GLU A 270 21.88 -0.25 14.08
N LEU A 271 21.74 0.67 15.04
CA LEU A 271 20.89 0.45 16.20
C LEU A 271 19.46 0.12 15.77
N LEU A 272 18.81 1.01 14.99
CA LEU A 272 17.40 0.87 14.64
C LEU A 272 17.09 -0.36 13.76
N LEU A 273 18.07 -0.93 13.06
CA LEU A 273 17.92 -2.20 12.34
C LEU A 273 17.82 -3.40 13.29
N THR A 274 18.41 -3.34 14.49
CA THR A 274 18.37 -4.42 15.49
C THR A 274 17.14 -4.38 16.40
N ILE A 275 16.46 -3.23 16.48
CA ILE A 275 15.33 -3.04 17.39
C ILE A 275 14.06 -3.69 16.84
N ASP A 276 13.24 -4.24 17.74
CA ASP A 276 11.89 -4.70 17.41
C ASP A 276 11.06 -3.54 16.81
N PRO A 277 10.49 -3.69 15.60
CA PRO A 277 9.80 -2.61 14.93
C PRO A 277 8.54 -2.12 15.69
N LYS A 278 7.92 -2.96 16.52
CA LYS A 278 6.84 -2.53 17.41
C LYS A 278 7.31 -1.45 18.38
N ARG A 279 8.48 -1.62 19.00
CA ARG A 279 9.06 -0.62 19.92
C ARG A 279 9.32 0.72 19.22
N ILE A 280 9.82 0.69 17.98
CA ILE A 280 10.04 1.90 17.18
C ILE A 280 8.70 2.59 16.88
N SER A 281 7.65 1.81 16.56
CA SER A 281 6.32 2.33 16.22
C SER A 281 5.60 3.04 17.38
N GLU A 282 5.96 2.70 18.62
CA GLU A 282 5.38 3.25 19.85
C GLU A 282 6.03 4.59 20.27
N THR A 283 7.14 4.99 19.61
CA THR A 283 7.80 6.27 19.87
C THR A 283 6.93 7.47 19.49
N LYS A 284 7.09 8.58 20.21
CA LYS A 284 6.41 9.84 19.85
C LYS A 284 7.07 10.46 18.63
N PHE A 285 6.63 10.05 17.45
CA PHE A 285 7.19 10.52 16.19
C PHE A 285 6.41 11.71 15.61
N VAL A 286 7.15 12.76 15.23
CA VAL A 286 6.63 13.88 14.44
C VAL A 286 7.25 13.81 13.05
N VAL A 287 6.40 13.61 12.04
CA VAL A 287 6.78 13.42 10.64
C VAL A 287 7.70 14.53 10.13
N CYS A 288 8.71 14.12 9.35
CA CYS A 288 9.61 14.99 8.59
C CYS A 288 9.46 14.64 7.11
N LEU A 289 8.83 15.53 6.37
CA LEU A 289 8.68 15.41 4.92
C LEU A 289 9.65 16.36 4.25
N LYS A 290 10.54 15.86 3.39
CA LYS A 290 11.30 16.76 2.51
C LYS A 290 10.46 17.04 1.27
N ILE A 291 10.29 18.31 0.92
CA ILE A 291 9.73 18.67 -0.39
C ILE A 291 10.74 18.15 -1.41
N PHE A 292 10.28 17.39 -2.40
CA PHE A 292 11.10 16.91 -3.52
C PHE A 292 11.55 18.11 -4.37
N CYS A 293 12.57 18.82 -3.92
CA CYS A 293 13.32 19.76 -4.73
C CYS A 293 14.70 19.15 -4.92
N THR A 294 14.85 18.48 -6.07
CA THR A 294 16.08 17.92 -6.67
C THR A 294 16.87 16.92 -5.83
#